data_AF-A0A5A7NK21-F1
#
_entry.id   AF-A0A5A7NK21-F1
#
_cell.length_a   1.000
_cell.length_b   1.000
_cell.length_c   1.000
_cell.angle_alpha   90.00
_cell.angle_beta   90.00
_cell.angle_gamma   90.00
#
_symmetry.space_group_name_H-M   'P 1'
#
loop_
_entity.id
_entity.type
_entity.pdbx_description
1 polymer ?
#
loop_
_entity_poly.entity_id
_entity_poly.type
_entity_poly.pdbx_seq_one_letter_code
_entity_poly.pdbx_strand_id
1 'polypeptide(L)'
;MFLLAGYLFMHFFNRFITAYVCDRPTTAEYAIGLVPMLGIGFHSFIDGGIYSITFTVSTFTGVLAAVGMVLHEFPEGIVTYLLLIRGGFSEKAALVSAFLAAALTTPLGMLASYPLVSRIDMPLLGTLLSLSAGALVYVGATHLLPTAEREPAKYSLVALGSGILVAVVVILSKP
;
A
#
# COMPACT_ATOMS: atom_id res chain seq x y z
N MET A 1 6.91 -11.65 -17.16
CA MET A 1 7.30 -10.37 -17.77
C MET A 1 6.78 -9.17 -16.97
N PHE A 2 5.47 -9.04 -16.74
CA PHE A 2 4.91 -7.89 -15.99
C PHE A 2 5.37 -7.81 -14.53
N LEU A 3 5.51 -8.94 -13.83
CA LEU A 3 6.12 -8.96 -12.49
C LEU A 3 7.52 -8.35 -12.46
N LEU A 4 8.39 -8.78 -13.39
CA LEU A 4 9.73 -8.22 -13.51
C LEU A 4 9.69 -6.72 -13.85
N ALA A 5 8.76 -6.30 -14.71
CA ALA A 5 8.58 -4.88 -15.03
C ALA A 5 8.20 -4.06 -13.79
N GLY A 6 7.31 -4.57 -12.94
CA GLY A 6 6.94 -3.92 -11.68
C GLY A 6 8.09 -3.82 -10.69
N TYR A 7 8.88 -4.89 -10.57
CA TYR A 7 10.10 -4.90 -9.75
C TYR A 7 11.12 -3.86 -10.24
N LEU A 8 11.41 -3.85 -11.54
CA LEU A 8 12.38 -2.93 -12.13
C LEU A 8 11.89 -1.48 -12.05
N PHE A 9 10.60 -1.24 -12.27
CA PHE A 9 9.98 0.08 -12.10
C PHE A 9 10.24 0.62 -10.69
N MET A 10 9.95 -0.17 -9.65
CA MET A 10 10.22 0.26 -8.27
C MET A 10 11.71 0.43 -7.98
N HIS A 11 12.56 -0.44 -8.50
CA HIS A 11 14.01 -0.30 -8.36
C HIS A 11 14.53 1.02 -8.93
N PHE A 12 14.14 1.37 -10.16
CA PHE A 12 14.56 2.63 -10.79
C PHE A 12 13.91 3.83 -10.13
N PHE A 13 12.63 3.75 -9.75
CA PHE A 13 11.92 4.81 -9.05
C PHE A 13 12.59 5.16 -7.72
N ASN A 14 12.92 4.15 -6.90
CA ASN A 14 13.62 4.35 -5.64
C ASN A 14 14.99 5.03 -5.84
N ARG A 15 15.77 4.59 -6.85
CA ARG A 15 17.04 5.25 -7.20
C ARG A 15 16.85 6.69 -7.66
N PHE A 16 15.83 6.96 -8.46
CA PHE A 16 15.52 8.30 -8.94
C PHE A 16 15.19 9.24 -7.77
N ILE A 17 14.28 8.84 -6.87
CA ILE A 17 13.93 9.65 -5.70
C ILE A 17 15.17 9.91 -4.83
N THR A 18 15.96 8.86 -4.55
CA THR A 18 17.17 9.00 -3.72
C THR A 18 18.20 9.95 -4.34
N ALA A 19 18.39 9.90 -5.66
CA ALA A 19 19.38 10.71 -6.36
C ALA A 19 18.95 12.18 -6.54
N TYR A 20 17.66 12.46 -6.72
CA TYR A 20 17.18 13.79 -7.12
C TYR A 20 16.39 14.54 -6.05
N VAL A 21 15.87 13.86 -5.01
CA VAL A 21 14.95 14.46 -4.02
C VAL A 21 15.58 14.59 -2.63
N CYS A 22 16.45 13.68 -2.22
CA CYS A 22 16.93 13.59 -0.82
C CYS A 22 18.00 14.61 -0.39
N ASP A 23 18.28 15.66 -1.17
CA ASP A 23 19.46 16.53 -0.96
C ASP A 23 19.12 18.00 -0.57
N ARG A 24 17.99 18.26 0.12
CA ARG A 24 17.62 19.63 0.55
C ARG A 24 17.26 19.75 2.05
N PRO A 25 18.06 20.46 2.87
CA PRO A 25 17.96 20.41 4.34
C PRO A 25 16.93 21.37 4.98
N THR A 26 16.35 22.33 4.27
CA THR A 26 15.55 23.41 4.91
C THR A 26 14.05 23.16 5.04
N THR A 27 13.50 22.12 4.38
CA THR A 27 12.08 21.70 4.48
C THR A 27 11.92 20.22 4.84
N ALA A 28 13.00 19.59 5.32
CA ALA A 28 13.06 18.14 5.55
C ALA A 28 12.03 17.66 6.59
N GLU A 29 11.74 18.47 7.62
CA GLU A 29 10.77 18.12 8.67
C GLU A 29 9.36 17.93 8.08
N TYR A 30 8.83 18.93 7.36
CA TYR A 30 7.50 18.83 6.73
C TYR A 30 7.43 17.72 5.67
N ALA A 31 8.53 17.46 4.95
CA ALA A 31 8.58 16.43 3.92
C ALA A 31 8.38 15.01 4.49
N ILE A 32 8.89 14.74 5.70
CA ILE A 32 8.72 13.45 6.39
C ILE A 32 7.24 13.16 6.72
N GLY A 33 6.41 14.19 6.85
CA GLY A 33 4.96 14.04 7.05
C GLY A 33 4.15 14.08 5.74
N LEU A 34 4.36 15.10 4.92
CA LEU A 34 3.54 15.36 3.73
C LEU A 34 3.73 14.33 2.62
N VAL A 35 4.97 13.90 2.36
CA VAL A 35 5.23 12.97 1.26
C VAL A 35 4.59 11.61 1.54
N PRO A 36 4.76 11.00 2.74
CA PRO A 36 4.05 9.77 3.08
C PRO A 36 2.53 9.95 3.10
N MET A 37 2.01 11.06 3.64
CA MET A 37 0.57 11.33 3.64
C MET A 37 -0.03 11.36 2.22
N LEU A 38 0.62 12.03 1.28
CA LEU A 38 0.16 12.06 -0.11
C LEU A 38 0.30 10.69 -0.78
N GLY A 39 1.39 9.96 -0.49
CA GLY A 39 1.59 8.60 -0.97
C GLY A 39 0.49 7.64 -0.50
N ILE A 40 0.13 7.73 0.78
CA ILE A 40 -0.95 6.92 1.37
C ILE A 40 -2.30 7.35 0.81
N GLY A 41 -2.57 8.64 0.66
CA GLY A 41 -3.80 9.09 -0.01
C GLY A 41 -3.96 8.57 -1.44
N PHE A 42 -2.86 8.47 -2.19
CA PHE A 42 -2.87 7.85 -3.53
C PHE A 42 -3.03 6.33 -3.47
N HIS A 43 -2.38 5.66 -2.52
CA HIS A 43 -2.50 4.23 -2.28
C HIS A 43 -3.94 3.83 -1.94
N SER A 44 -4.50 4.44 -0.90
CA SER A 44 -5.88 4.22 -0.44
C SER A 44 -6.91 4.54 -1.55
N PHE A 45 -6.67 5.54 -2.40
CA PHE A 45 -7.49 5.78 -3.60
C PHE A 45 -7.48 4.60 -4.59
N ILE A 46 -6.31 4.01 -4.86
CA ILE A 46 -6.20 2.83 -5.72
C ILE A 46 -6.90 1.63 -5.08
N ASP A 47 -6.81 1.47 -3.76
CA ASP A 47 -7.48 0.41 -3.02
C ASP A 47 -9.01 0.52 -3.11
N GLY A 48 -9.53 1.75 -3.16
CA GLY A 48 -10.91 2.02 -3.55
C GLY A 48 -11.28 1.45 -4.92
N GLY A 49 -10.39 1.56 -5.90
CA GLY A 49 -10.54 0.91 -7.21
C GLY A 49 -10.62 -0.61 -7.14
N ILE A 50 -9.80 -1.21 -6.28
CA ILE A 50 -9.80 -2.66 -6.03
C ILE A 50 -11.12 -3.08 -5.37
N TYR A 51 -11.67 -2.29 -4.45
CA TYR A 51 -13.01 -2.49 -3.89
C TYR A 51 -14.04 -2.70 -4.99
N SER A 52 -14.13 -1.74 -5.93
CA SER A 52 -15.10 -1.81 -7.03
C SER A 52 -14.94 -3.09 -7.86
N ILE A 53 -13.71 -3.53 -8.13
CA ILE A 53 -13.43 -4.76 -8.89
C ILE A 53 -13.81 -6.02 -8.09
N THR A 54 -13.52 -6.09 -6.79
CA THR A 54 -13.81 -7.28 -5.99
C THR A 54 -15.32 -7.53 -5.84
N PHE A 55 -16.13 -6.47 -5.78
CA PHE A 55 -17.59 -6.57 -5.75
C PHE A 55 -18.21 -6.96 -7.10
N THR A 56 -17.54 -6.72 -8.24
CA THR A 56 -18.03 -7.25 -9.53
C THR A 56 -17.74 -8.73 -9.71
N VAL A 57 -16.75 -9.29 -9.00
CA VAL A 57 -16.48 -10.74 -8.99
C VAL A 57 -17.56 -11.49 -8.21
N SER A 58 -17.78 -11.15 -6.94
CA SER A 58 -18.90 -11.66 -6.14
C SER A 58 -19.07 -10.84 -4.85
N THR A 59 -20.27 -10.86 -4.26
CA THR A 59 -20.52 -10.23 -2.96
C THR A 59 -19.63 -10.82 -1.86
N PHE A 60 -19.37 -12.13 -1.89
CA PHE A 60 -18.51 -12.79 -0.91
C PHE A 60 -17.06 -12.31 -1.01
N THR A 61 -16.51 -12.26 -2.21
CA THR A 61 -15.15 -11.75 -2.48
C THR A 61 -15.04 -10.27 -2.09
N GLY A 62 -16.04 -9.46 -2.44
CA GLY A 62 -16.10 -8.05 -2.10
C GLY A 62 -16.12 -7.80 -0.58
N VAL A 63 -16.94 -8.55 0.16
CA VAL A 63 -17.00 -8.43 1.64
C VAL A 63 -15.69 -8.87 2.29
N LEU A 64 -15.09 -9.98 1.85
CA LEU A 64 -13.79 -10.42 2.38
C LEU A 64 -12.69 -9.38 2.12
N ALA A 65 -12.61 -8.88 0.88
CA ALA A 65 -11.66 -7.84 0.51
C ALA A 65 -11.89 -6.58 1.34
N ALA A 66 -13.15 -6.20 1.55
CA ALA A 66 -13.50 -5.02 2.33
C ALA A 66 -13.05 -5.12 3.79
N VAL A 67 -13.28 -6.27 4.44
CA VAL A 67 -12.80 -6.49 5.81
C VAL A 67 -11.27 -6.42 5.86
N GLY A 68 -10.58 -7.09 4.92
CA GLY A 68 -9.12 -7.06 4.85
C GLY A 68 -8.56 -5.65 4.67
N MET A 69 -9.19 -4.85 3.82
CA MET A 69 -8.78 -3.47 3.55
C MET A 69 -9.02 -2.54 4.75
N VAL A 70 -10.18 -2.62 5.40
CA VAL A 70 -10.41 -1.86 6.65
C VAL A 70 -9.35 -2.17 7.71
N LEU A 71 -8.94 -3.44 7.81
CA LEU A 71 -7.91 -3.87 8.75
C LEU A 71 -6.51 -3.37 8.41
N HIS A 72 -6.17 -3.14 7.13
CA HIS A 72 -4.87 -2.57 6.74
C HIS A 72 -4.86 -1.03 6.74
N GLU A 73 -5.98 -0.38 6.44
CA GLU A 73 -6.06 1.08 6.34
C GLU A 73 -5.97 1.73 7.72
N PHE A 74 -6.45 1.03 8.75
CA PHE A 74 -6.38 1.52 10.13
C PHE A 74 -4.92 1.70 10.63
N PRO A 75 -4.04 0.68 10.55
CA PRO A 75 -2.60 0.85 10.79
C PRO A 75 -1.97 1.95 9.93
N GLU A 76 -2.31 2.03 8.65
CA GLU A 76 -1.76 3.05 7.74
C GLU A 76 -2.15 4.47 8.15
N GLY A 77 -3.40 4.68 8.57
CA GLY A 77 -3.86 5.93 9.14
C GLY A 77 -3.07 6.32 10.40
N ILE A 78 -2.80 5.37 11.30
CA ILE A 78 -1.98 5.62 12.50
C ILE A 78 -0.55 6.02 12.12
N VAL A 79 0.08 5.29 11.20
CA VAL A 79 1.44 5.58 10.75
C VAL A 79 1.51 6.96 10.09
N THR A 80 0.54 7.28 9.23
CA THR A 80 0.44 8.61 8.59
C THR A 80 0.33 9.73 9.62
N TYR A 81 -0.55 9.55 10.61
CA TYR A 81 -0.71 10.49 11.72
C TYR A 81 0.63 10.72 12.45
N LEU A 82 1.32 9.66 12.84
CA LEU A 82 2.60 9.76 13.55
C LEU A 82 3.68 10.44 12.71
N LEU A 83 3.72 10.19 11.40
CA LEU A 83 4.66 10.83 10.48
C LEU A 83 4.37 12.33 10.31
N LEU A 84 3.09 12.72 10.27
CA LEU A 84 2.68 14.13 10.25
C LEU A 84 3.05 14.85 11.56
N ILE A 85 2.85 14.21 12.73
CA ILE A 85 3.31 14.76 14.01
C ILE A 85 4.83 14.97 14.00
N ARG A 86 5.59 13.96 13.54
CA ARG A 86 7.04 14.06 13.40
C ARG A 86 7.48 15.14 12.42
N GLY A 87 6.64 15.44 11.43
CA GLY A 87 6.87 16.51 10.46
C GLY A 87 6.47 17.91 10.94
N GLY A 88 6.14 18.08 12.23
CA GLY A 88 5.86 19.39 12.84
C GLY A 88 4.40 19.84 12.75
N PHE A 89 3.48 18.98 12.30
CA PHE A 89 2.06 19.32 12.25
C PHE A 89 1.41 19.25 13.64
N SER A 90 0.45 20.15 13.88
CA SER A 90 -0.40 20.07 15.09
C SER A 90 -1.20 18.77 15.13
N GLU A 91 -1.51 18.26 16.32
CA GLU A 91 -2.27 17.01 16.48
C GLU A 91 -3.57 16.97 15.71
N LYS A 92 -4.32 18.08 15.75
CA LYS A 92 -5.59 18.19 15.02
C LYS A 92 -5.38 18.15 13.51
N ALA A 93 -4.37 18.86 13.00
CA ALA A 93 -4.06 18.85 11.57
C ALA A 93 -3.61 17.46 11.12
N ALA A 94 -2.71 16.82 11.86
CA ALA A 94 -2.22 15.48 11.58
C ALA A 94 -3.37 14.45 11.57
N LEU A 95 -4.28 14.52 12.54
CA LEU A 95 -5.42 13.60 12.63
C LEU A 95 -6.36 13.75 11.44
N VAL A 96 -6.76 14.98 11.12
CA VAL A 96 -7.66 15.26 9.99
C VAL A 96 -6.99 14.86 8.68
N SER A 97 -5.73 15.24 8.47
CA SER A 97 -4.98 14.90 7.26
C SER A 97 -4.80 13.39 7.08
N ALA A 98 -4.46 12.66 8.15
CA ALA A 98 -4.34 11.20 8.11
C ALA A 98 -5.68 10.53 7.82
N PHE A 99 -6.77 10.99 8.43
CA PHE A 99 -8.11 10.50 8.14
C PHE A 99 -8.54 10.77 6.69
N LEU A 100 -8.30 11.98 6.19
CA LEU A 100 -8.61 12.34 4.81
C LEU A 100 -7.79 11.49 3.83
N ALA A 101 -6.50 11.27 4.11
CA ALA A 101 -5.62 10.48 3.27
C ALA A 101 -5.98 8.99 3.28
N ALA A 102 -6.00 8.33 4.44
CA ALA A 102 -6.17 6.88 4.53
C ALA A 102 -7.65 6.42 4.46
N ALA A 103 -8.58 7.17 5.05
CA ALA A 103 -9.96 6.71 5.17
C ALA A 103 -10.91 7.27 4.10
N LEU A 104 -10.75 8.55 3.71
CA LEU A 104 -11.68 9.19 2.76
C LEU A 104 -11.34 8.91 1.30
N THR A 105 -10.05 8.76 0.96
CA THR A 105 -9.67 8.52 -0.44
C THR A 105 -10.11 7.14 -0.95
N THR A 106 -10.23 6.12 -0.09
CA THR A 106 -10.70 4.78 -0.46
C THR A 106 -12.14 4.78 -1.01
N PRO A 107 -13.17 5.28 -0.31
CA PRO A 107 -14.50 5.37 -0.89
C PRO A 107 -14.56 6.31 -2.10
N LEU A 108 -13.72 7.36 -2.16
CA LEU A 108 -13.62 8.21 -3.34
C LEU A 108 -13.06 7.46 -4.56
N GLY A 109 -12.03 6.65 -4.36
CA GLY A 109 -11.46 5.77 -5.38
C GLY A 109 -12.44 4.73 -5.88
N MET A 110 -13.24 4.15 -4.97
CA MET A 110 -14.34 3.26 -5.31
C MET A 110 -15.36 3.95 -6.20
N LEU A 111 -15.87 5.11 -5.79
CA LEU A 111 -16.87 5.86 -6.56
C LEU A 111 -16.34 6.32 -7.92
N ALA A 112 -15.09 6.78 -7.98
CA ALA A 112 -14.47 7.25 -9.22
C ALA A 112 -14.19 6.09 -10.20
N SER A 113 -13.81 4.92 -9.69
CA SER A 113 -13.52 3.74 -10.51
C SER A 113 -14.77 2.98 -10.94
N TYR A 114 -15.87 3.04 -10.16
CA TYR A 114 -17.07 2.22 -10.39
C TYR A 114 -17.60 2.26 -11.85
N PRO A 115 -17.68 3.42 -12.54
CA PRO A 115 -18.13 3.47 -13.94
C PRO A 115 -17.14 2.85 -14.93
N LEU A 116 -15.87 2.74 -14.55
CA LEU A 116 -14.77 2.25 -15.39
C LEU A 116 -14.53 0.74 -15.21
N VAL A 117 -15.00 0.14 -14.11
CA VAL A 117 -14.75 -1.29 -13.81
C VAL A 117 -15.28 -2.22 -14.89
N SER A 118 -16.40 -1.88 -15.54
CA SER A 118 -16.94 -2.67 -16.67
C SER A 118 -16.04 -2.68 -17.92
N ARG A 119 -15.02 -1.82 -17.97
CA ARG A 119 -14.03 -1.74 -19.05
C ARG A 119 -12.72 -2.45 -18.70
N ILE A 120 -12.54 -2.89 -17.45
CA ILE A 120 -11.36 -3.63 -17.02
C ILE A 120 -11.59 -5.10 -17.32
N ASP A 121 -10.93 -5.61 -18.35
CA ASP A 121 -10.97 -7.03 -18.67
C ASP A 121 -9.98 -7.84 -17.81
N MET A 122 -10.16 -9.16 -17.78
CA MET A 122 -9.31 -10.07 -17.00
C MET A 122 -7.80 -9.98 -17.37
N PRO A 123 -7.41 -9.83 -18.66
CA PRO A 123 -6.02 -9.60 -19.04
C PRO A 123 -5.41 -8.32 -18.44
N LEU A 124 -6.14 -7.20 -18.49
CA LEU A 124 -5.67 -5.95 -17.90
C LEU A 124 -5.55 -6.06 -16.38
N LEU A 125 -6.55 -6.64 -15.71
CA LEU A 125 -6.51 -6.89 -14.27
C LEU A 125 -5.30 -7.76 -13.88
N GLY A 126 -5.07 -8.87 -14.59
CA GLY A 126 -3.93 -9.73 -14.36
C GLY A 126 -2.58 -9.02 -14.57
N THR A 127 -2.51 -8.12 -15.55
CA THR A 127 -1.32 -7.29 -15.81
C THR A 127 -1.05 -6.33 -14.65
N LEU A 128 -2.07 -5.62 -14.18
CA LEU A 128 -1.98 -4.68 -13.05
C LEU A 128 -1.59 -5.40 -11.75
N LEU A 129 -2.21 -6.56 -11.48
CA LEU A 129 -1.85 -7.39 -10.31
C LEU A 129 -0.42 -7.91 -10.41
N SER A 130 0.03 -8.32 -11.60
CA SER A 130 1.41 -8.79 -11.79
C SER A 130 2.43 -7.66 -11.59
N LEU A 131 2.15 -6.45 -12.09
CA LEU A 131 2.98 -5.26 -11.83
C LEU A 131 3.05 -4.94 -10.33
N SER A 132 1.89 -4.92 -9.65
CA SER A 132 1.82 -4.68 -8.20
C SER A 132 2.60 -5.73 -7.41
N ALA A 133 2.44 -7.02 -7.74
CA ALA A 133 3.22 -8.09 -7.13
C ALA A 133 4.73 -7.89 -7.32
N GLY A 134 5.17 -7.43 -8.49
CA GLY A 134 6.57 -7.08 -8.75
C GLY A 134 7.10 -5.97 -7.83
N ALA A 135 6.31 -4.90 -7.66
CA ALA A 135 6.64 -3.80 -6.77
C ALA A 135 6.71 -4.26 -5.30
N LEU A 136 5.76 -5.08 -4.84
CA LEU A 136 5.76 -5.64 -3.48
C LEU A 136 6.94 -6.58 -3.25
N VAL A 137 7.32 -7.39 -4.23
CA VAL A 137 8.53 -8.23 -4.15
C VAL A 137 9.78 -7.37 -4.01
N TYR A 138 9.88 -6.26 -4.74
CA TYR A 138 11.00 -5.31 -4.56
C TYR A 138 11.04 -4.78 -3.13
N VAL A 139 9.95 -4.19 -2.65
CA VAL A 139 9.89 -3.62 -1.29
C VAL A 139 10.17 -4.67 -0.22
N GLY A 140 9.58 -5.86 -0.37
CA GLY A 140 9.78 -7.00 0.51
C GLY A 140 11.24 -7.44 0.57
N ALA A 141 11.89 -7.61 -0.58
CA ALA A 141 13.25 -8.12 -0.65
C ALA A 141 14.32 -7.08 -0.25
N THR A 142 14.16 -5.81 -0.62
CA THR A 142 15.21 -4.80 -0.42
C THR A 142 15.07 -4.02 0.88
N HIS A 143 13.88 -3.95 1.47
CA HIS A 143 13.63 -3.15 2.67
C HIS A 143 13.12 -4.01 3.83
N LEU A 144 12.02 -4.75 3.64
CA LEU A 144 11.34 -5.42 4.75
C LEU A 144 12.11 -6.63 5.28
N LEU A 145 12.57 -7.52 4.39
CA LEU A 145 13.29 -8.73 4.78
C LEU A 145 14.61 -8.42 5.52
N PRO A 146 15.49 -7.54 5.03
CA PRO A 146 16.70 -7.16 5.77
C PRO A 146 16.41 -6.51 7.12
N THR A 147 15.31 -5.76 7.24
CA THR A 147 14.90 -5.13 8.50
C THR A 147 14.39 -6.19 9.48
N ALA A 148 13.54 -7.11 9.03
CA ALA A 148 13.02 -8.20 9.84
C ALA A 148 14.12 -9.14 10.37
N GLU A 149 15.17 -9.38 9.57
CA GLU A 149 16.35 -10.18 9.96
C GLU A 149 17.24 -9.49 10.99
N ARG A 150 17.29 -8.15 10.99
CA ARG A 150 18.11 -7.34 11.91
C ARG A 150 17.37 -7.00 13.20
N GLU A 151 16.05 -7.09 13.22
CA GLU A 151 15.23 -6.78 14.38
C GLU A 151 15.44 -7.83 15.49
N PRO A 152 15.96 -7.47 16.68
CA PRO A 152 16.23 -8.40 17.78
C PRO A 152 14.97 -9.00 18.44
N ALA A 153 13.77 -8.65 17.95
CA ALA A 153 12.51 -9.13 18.49
C ALA A 153 12.33 -10.64 18.24
N LYS A 154 12.14 -11.40 19.33
CA LYS A 154 11.92 -12.86 19.32
C LYS A 154 10.82 -13.33 18.35
N TYR A 155 9.87 -12.47 18.01
CA TYR A 155 8.70 -12.82 17.20
C TYR A 155 8.80 -12.37 15.74
N SER A 156 9.88 -11.68 15.31
CA SER A 156 10.01 -11.17 13.94
C SER A 156 9.96 -12.29 12.89
N LEU A 157 10.79 -13.34 13.06
CA LEU A 157 10.82 -14.50 12.17
C LEU A 157 9.53 -15.34 12.25
N VAL A 158 8.90 -15.39 13.41
CA VAL A 158 7.61 -16.08 13.59
C VAL A 158 6.50 -15.35 12.83
N ALA A 159 6.46 -14.02 12.91
CA ALA A 159 5.52 -13.20 12.15
C ALA A 159 5.73 -13.38 10.64
N LEU A 160 6.98 -13.31 10.17
CA LEU A 160 7.32 -13.56 8.75
C LEU A 160 6.89 -14.97 8.31
N GLY A 161 7.23 -16.01 9.08
CA GLY A 161 6.85 -17.39 8.81
C GLY A 161 5.33 -17.58 8.79
N SER A 162 4.61 -16.94 9.71
CA SER A 162 3.15 -16.98 9.75
C SER A 162 2.52 -16.31 8.52
N GLY A 163 3.08 -15.18 8.05
CA GLY A 163 2.64 -14.51 6.83
C GLY A 163 2.85 -15.38 5.60
N ILE A 164 4.01 -16.03 5.48
CA ILE A 164 4.30 -16.99 4.39
C ILE A 164 3.32 -18.16 4.44
N LEU A 165 3.06 -18.72 5.61
CA LEU A 165 2.13 -19.82 5.78
C LEU A 165 0.71 -19.43 5.34
N VAL A 166 0.22 -18.26 5.77
CA VAL A 166 -1.09 -17.73 5.34
C VAL A 166 -1.14 -17.58 3.82
N ALA A 167 -0.09 -17.03 3.20
CA ALA A 167 -0.02 -16.88 1.75
C ALA A 167 -0.08 -18.24 1.03
N VAL A 168 0.65 -19.26 1.51
CA VAL A 168 0.62 -20.62 0.97
C VAL A 168 -0.76 -21.24 1.12
N VAL A 169 -1.39 -21.12 2.29
CA VAL A 169 -2.75 -21.61 2.52
C VAL A 169 -3.71 -20.97 1.51
N VAL A 170 -3.67 -19.65 1.33
CA VAL A 170 -4.53 -18.93 0.37
C VAL A 170 -4.32 -19.42 -1.07
N ILE A 171 -3.08 -19.70 -1.47
CA ILE A 171 -2.77 -20.24 -2.81
C ILE A 171 -3.36 -21.64 -2.97
N LEU A 172 -3.20 -22.51 -1.97
CA LEU A 172 -3.70 -23.89 -2.00
C LEU A 172 -5.22 -23.99 -1.82
N SER A 173 -5.85 -22.93 -1.28
CA SER A 173 -7.31 -22.86 -1.07
C SER A 173 -8.09 -22.59 -2.35
N LYS A 174 -7.42 -22.22 -3.45
CA LYS A 174 -8.10 -22.00 -4.73
C LYS A 174 -8.56 -23.34 -5.32
N PRO A 175 -9.87 -23.50 -5.60
CA PRO A 175 -10.40 -24.68 -6.28
C PRO A 175 -9.94 -24.76 -7.74
#